data_AF-A0A1R0KT51-F1
#
_entry.id   AF-A0A1R0KT51-F1
#
_cell.length_a   1.000
_cell.length_b   1.000
_cell.length_c   1.000
_cell.angle_alpha   90.00
_cell.angle_beta   90.00
_cell.angle_gamma   90.00
#
_symmetry.space_group_name_H-M   'P 1'
#
loop_
_entity.id
_entity.type
_entity.pdbx_description
1 polymer ?
#
loop_
_entity_poly.entity_id
_entity_poly.type
_entity_poly.pdbx_seq_one_letter_code
_entity_poly.pdbx_strand_id
1 'polypeptide(L)'
;MRAHIAGAASLMRPVLDLPAGGLEVCTVSVLRLDRASSTPAAAVYVTWGPRGDCRYVGSVRRLQDATAVRTRVREHLRRRPERRANWAAVTVLPVFTATSLEMLRRCEGWVALALGPIEGTAHPVIDMENPVAGLAM
;
A
#
# COMPACT_ATOMS: atom_id res chain seq x y z
N MET A 1 -5.53 12.18 5.98
CA MET A 1 -5.70 10.82 5.39
C MET A 1 -6.33 10.84 3.99
N ARG A 2 -7.63 11.15 3.83
CA ARG A 2 -8.37 11.00 2.54
C ARG A 2 -7.79 11.81 1.36
N ALA A 3 -7.47 13.09 1.57
CA ALA A 3 -6.86 13.92 0.51
C ALA A 3 -5.46 13.42 0.13
N HIS A 4 -4.67 13.00 1.11
CA HIS A 4 -3.30 12.51 0.88
C HIS A 4 -3.31 11.19 0.08
N ILE A 5 -4.19 10.26 0.42
CA ILE A 5 -4.29 8.99 -0.31
C ILE A 5 -4.84 9.18 -1.74
N ALA A 6 -5.71 10.17 -1.97
CA ALA A 6 -6.19 10.49 -3.32
C ALA A 6 -5.05 10.96 -4.24
N GLY A 7 -4.17 11.83 -3.73
CA GLY A 7 -2.97 12.25 -4.46
C GLY A 7 -2.03 11.08 -4.73
N ALA A 8 -1.73 10.26 -3.72
CA ALA A 8 -0.88 9.08 -3.89
C ALA A 8 -1.47 8.06 -4.90
N ALA A 9 -2.78 7.83 -4.86
CA ALA A 9 -3.46 6.94 -5.79
C ALA A 9 -3.45 7.47 -7.23
N SER A 10 -3.51 8.78 -7.44
CA SER A 10 -3.40 9.34 -8.81
C SER A 10 -2.06 9.00 -9.48
N LEU A 11 -0.98 8.86 -8.71
CA LEU A 11 0.34 8.45 -9.22
C LEU A 11 0.36 6.99 -9.70
N MET A 12 -0.54 6.16 -9.18
CA MET A 12 -0.64 4.73 -9.50
C MET A 12 -1.73 4.41 -10.54
N ARG A 13 -2.49 5.41 -11.00
CA ARG A 13 -3.73 5.20 -11.76
C ARG A 13 -3.64 4.21 -12.93
N PRO A 14 -2.54 4.12 -13.72
CA PRO A 14 -2.43 3.14 -14.79
C PRO A 14 -2.41 1.68 -14.34
N VAL A 15 -2.04 1.40 -13.09
CA VAL A 15 -1.86 0.04 -12.56
C VAL A 15 -2.88 -0.35 -11.51
N LEU A 16 -3.75 0.59 -11.08
CA LEU A 16 -4.72 0.35 -10.03
C LEU A 16 -5.89 -0.52 -10.52
N ASP A 17 -6.22 -1.53 -9.70
CA ASP A 17 -7.41 -2.38 -9.87
C ASP A 17 -8.41 -2.06 -8.76
N LEU A 18 -9.04 -0.88 -8.85
CA LEU A 18 -9.93 -0.40 -7.79
C LEU A 18 -11.27 -1.16 -7.78
N PRO A 19 -11.76 -1.58 -6.60
CA PRO A 19 -13.08 -2.20 -6.48
C PRO A 19 -14.20 -1.21 -6.81
N ALA A 20 -15.40 -1.74 -7.12
CA ALA A 20 -16.62 -0.95 -7.22
C ALA A 20 -16.90 -0.25 -5.87
N GLY A 21 -16.61 1.06 -5.79
CA GLY A 21 -16.53 1.83 -4.54
C GLY A 21 -15.25 2.67 -4.39
N GLY A 22 -14.27 2.47 -5.28
CA GLY A 22 -13.09 3.31 -5.39
C GLY A 22 -12.18 3.28 -4.15
N LEU A 23 -11.49 4.39 -3.88
CA LEU A 23 -10.53 4.49 -2.78
C LEU A 23 -11.16 4.49 -1.39
N GLU A 24 -12.46 4.80 -1.27
CA GLU A 24 -13.14 4.88 0.02
C GLU A 24 -13.21 3.50 0.69
N VAL A 25 -13.47 2.45 -0.08
CA VAL A 25 -13.56 1.08 0.42
C VAL A 25 -12.19 0.42 0.65
N CYS A 26 -11.11 1.07 0.19
CA CYS A 26 -9.75 0.57 0.33
C CYS A 26 -9.19 0.75 1.74
N THR A 27 -9.82 1.54 2.61
CA THR A 27 -9.30 1.82 3.96
C THR A 27 -10.09 1.08 5.04
N VAL A 28 -9.39 0.24 5.81
CA VAL A 28 -9.99 -0.57 6.87
C VAL A 28 -9.16 -0.48 8.15
N SER A 29 -9.75 -0.75 9.32
CA SER A 29 -8.97 -0.88 10.55
C SER A 29 -8.02 -2.08 10.47
N VAL A 30 -6.87 -2.01 11.14
CA VAL A 30 -5.91 -3.12 11.20
C VAL A 30 -6.58 -4.39 11.74
N LEU A 31 -7.44 -4.25 12.74
CA LEU A 31 -8.20 -5.37 13.32
C LEU A 31 -9.15 -6.03 12.31
N ARG A 32 -9.80 -5.24 11.45
CA ARG A 32 -10.68 -5.77 10.39
C ARG A 32 -9.86 -6.45 9.30
N LEU A 33 -8.73 -5.88 8.89
CA LEU A 33 -7.82 -6.51 7.94
C LEU A 33 -7.32 -7.88 8.45
N ASP A 34 -7.00 -7.97 9.74
CA ASP A 34 -6.54 -9.22 10.37
C ASP A 34 -7.58 -10.36 10.26
N ARG A 35 -8.87 -10.02 10.23
CA ARG A 35 -9.99 -10.95 10.10
C ARG A 35 -10.46 -11.17 8.67
N ALA A 36 -9.91 -10.45 7.69
CA ALA A 36 -10.35 -10.56 6.31
C ALA A 36 -10.12 -11.99 5.78
N SER A 37 -11.13 -12.56 5.13
CA SER A 37 -11.06 -13.87 4.47
C SER A 37 -10.23 -13.82 3.18
N SER A 38 -10.19 -12.67 2.52
CA SER A 38 -9.37 -12.41 1.34
C SER A 38 -8.84 -10.97 1.33
N THR A 39 -7.71 -10.79 0.65
CA THR A 39 -7.10 -9.50 0.33
C THR A 39 -6.41 -9.59 -1.03
N PRO A 40 -6.20 -8.48 -1.75
CA PRO A 40 -5.50 -8.50 -3.04
C PRO A 40 -4.16 -9.25 -2.99
N ALA A 41 -3.88 -10.03 -4.03
CA ALA A 41 -2.63 -10.77 -4.18
C ALA A 41 -1.45 -9.86 -4.55
N ALA A 42 -1.73 -8.70 -5.16
CA ALA A 42 -0.78 -7.64 -5.47
C ALA A 42 -1.34 -6.27 -5.04
N ALA A 43 -0.58 -5.52 -4.25
CA ALA A 43 -1.01 -4.19 -3.78
C ALA A 43 0.15 -3.36 -3.25
N VAL A 44 -0.02 -2.03 -3.28
CA VAL A 44 0.64 -1.11 -2.36
C VAL A 44 -0.30 -0.90 -1.17
N TYR A 45 0.22 -0.90 0.05
CA TYR A 45 -0.57 -0.62 1.23
C TYR A 45 0.10 0.47 2.08
N VAL A 46 -0.75 1.28 2.70
CA VAL A 46 -0.37 2.39 3.57
C VAL A 46 -0.97 2.12 4.93
N THR A 47 -0.17 2.20 5.98
CA THR A 47 -0.64 2.07 7.36
C THR A 47 -0.70 3.44 8.00
N TRP A 48 -1.71 3.66 8.82
CA TRP A 48 -2.04 4.95 9.41
C TRP A 48 -2.05 4.85 10.92
N GLY A 49 -1.56 5.91 11.57
CA GLY A 49 -1.67 6.07 13.02
C GLY A 49 -3.07 6.49 13.46
N PRO A 50 -3.35 6.47 14.78
CA PRO A 50 -4.62 6.92 15.34
C PRO A 50 -4.96 8.38 14.99
N ARG A 51 -3.95 9.20 14.69
CA ARG A 51 -4.10 10.61 14.29
C ARG A 51 -4.18 10.80 12.77
N GLY A 52 -4.24 9.71 12.01
CA GLY A 52 -4.32 9.74 10.54
C GLY A 52 -3.00 10.08 9.85
N ASP A 53 -1.89 10.02 10.57
CA ASP A 53 -0.52 10.19 10.09
C ASP A 53 0.00 8.91 9.41
N CYS A 54 0.77 9.06 8.33
CA CYS A 54 1.31 7.94 7.58
C CYS A 54 2.43 7.25 8.39
N ARG A 55 2.21 5.99 8.76
CA ARG A 55 3.17 5.22 9.57
C ARG A 55 4.13 4.47 8.68
N TYR A 56 3.64 3.74 7.71
CA TYR A 56 4.47 2.88 6.87
C TYR A 56 3.79 2.66 5.52
N VAL A 57 4.60 2.64 4.46
CA VAL A 57 4.19 2.26 3.11
C VAL A 57 4.95 0.98 2.75
N GLY A 58 4.25 0.03 2.15
CA GLY A 58 4.87 -1.19 1.64
C GLY A 58 4.12 -1.73 0.44
N SER A 59 4.73 -2.70 -0.25
CA SER A 59 4.05 -3.47 -1.28
C SER A 59 4.09 -4.96 -1.01
N VAL A 60 3.21 -5.70 -1.69
CA VAL A 60 3.20 -7.15 -1.70
C VAL A 60 2.77 -7.64 -3.08
N ARG A 61 3.40 -8.73 -3.54
CA ARG A 61 2.98 -9.49 -4.73
C ARG A 61 3.17 -10.98 -4.45
N ARG A 62 2.07 -11.68 -4.16
CA ARG A 62 2.02 -13.14 -3.91
C ARG A 62 0.81 -13.71 -4.65
N LEU A 63 0.99 -13.98 -5.95
CA LEU A 63 -0.11 -14.32 -6.87
C LEU A 63 -0.93 -15.55 -6.47
N GLN A 64 -0.37 -16.44 -5.66
CA GLN A 64 -1.02 -17.66 -5.18
C GLN A 64 -1.59 -17.53 -3.75
N ASP A 65 -1.44 -16.37 -3.10
CA ASP A 65 -1.92 -16.11 -1.73
C ASP A 65 -3.08 -15.11 -1.77
N ALA A 66 -4.31 -15.62 -1.66
CA ALA A 66 -5.52 -14.82 -1.57
C ALA A 66 -5.61 -13.95 -0.31
N THR A 67 -4.60 -13.98 0.55
CA THR A 67 -4.50 -13.21 1.79
C THR A 67 -3.19 -12.44 1.90
N ALA A 68 -2.53 -12.17 0.76
CA ALA A 68 -1.18 -11.62 0.68
C ALA A 68 -0.96 -10.36 1.53
N VAL A 69 -1.84 -9.36 1.43
CA VAL A 69 -1.72 -8.11 2.20
C VAL A 69 -1.89 -8.37 3.70
N ARG A 70 -2.89 -9.15 4.10
CA ARG A 70 -3.11 -9.54 5.50
C ARG A 70 -1.88 -10.24 6.07
N THR A 71 -1.36 -11.25 5.36
CA THR A 71 -0.18 -12.00 5.77
C THR A 71 1.03 -11.08 5.90
N ARG A 72 1.23 -10.17 4.95
CA ARG A 72 2.35 -9.21 4.97
C ARG A 72 2.26 -8.24 6.15
N VAL A 73 1.08 -7.66 6.41
CA VAL A 73 0.87 -6.79 7.56
C VAL A 73 1.10 -7.55 8.88
N ARG A 74 0.61 -8.80 8.98
CA ARG A 74 0.89 -9.67 10.15
C ARG A 74 2.37 -9.92 10.37
N GLU A 75 3.15 -10.16 9.32
CA GLU A 75 4.61 -10.32 9.42
C GLU A 75 5.25 -9.07 10.04
N HIS A 76 4.84 -7.87 9.63
CA HIS A 76 5.32 -6.62 10.22
C HIS A 76 4.95 -6.50 11.70
N LEU A 77 3.70 -6.78 12.06
CA LEU A 77 3.21 -6.71 13.45
C LEU A 77 3.82 -7.80 14.37
N ARG A 78 4.34 -8.89 13.80
CA ARG A 78 5.09 -9.92 14.54
C ARG A 78 6.55 -9.52 14.76
N ARG A 79 7.19 -8.97 13.73
CA ARG A 79 8.61 -8.58 13.79
C ARG A 79 8.87 -7.33 14.62
N ARG A 80 7.90 -6.42 14.66
CA ARG A 80 7.97 -5.14 15.37
C ARG A 80 6.69 -4.92 16.19
N PRO A 81 6.60 -5.49 17.40
CA PRO A 81 5.41 -5.44 18.24
C PRO A 81 4.93 -4.00 18.53
N GLU A 82 5.84 -3.03 18.58
CA GLU A 82 5.54 -1.60 18.76
C GLU A 82 4.59 -1.05 17.68
N ARG A 83 4.59 -1.64 16.48
CA ARG A 83 3.67 -1.27 15.40
C ARG A 83 2.21 -1.57 15.74
N ARG A 84 1.95 -2.56 16.60
CA ARG A 84 0.57 -2.91 17.00
C ARG A 84 -0.12 -1.77 17.75
N ALA A 85 0.63 -1.01 18.55
CA ALA A 85 0.09 0.13 19.27
C ALA A 85 -0.11 1.36 18.37
N ASN A 86 0.69 1.46 17.30
CA ASN A 86 0.79 2.67 16.49
C ASN A 86 0.04 2.59 15.16
N TRP A 87 -0.38 1.41 14.70
CA TRP A 87 -1.12 1.24 13.44
C TRP A 87 -2.62 1.06 13.72
N ALA A 88 -3.41 2.06 13.37
CA ALA A 88 -4.86 2.07 13.56
C ALA A 88 -5.63 1.56 12.32
N ALA A 89 -5.18 1.96 11.13
CA ALA A 89 -5.84 1.62 9.87
C ALA A 89 -4.83 1.26 8.77
N VAL A 90 -5.32 0.61 7.72
CA VAL A 90 -4.58 0.29 6.50
C VAL A 90 -5.42 0.68 5.29
N THR A 91 -4.84 1.46 4.39
CA THR A 91 -5.36 1.63 3.03
C THR A 91 -4.65 0.64 2.11
N VAL A 92 -5.41 -0.20 1.43
CA VAL A 92 -4.91 -1.17 0.44
C VAL A 92 -5.25 -0.67 -0.95
N LEU A 93 -4.24 -0.38 -1.76
CA LEU A 93 -4.36 0.02 -3.16
C LEU A 93 -4.06 -1.21 -4.02
N PRO A 94 -5.10 -1.95 -4.47
CA PRO A 94 -4.89 -3.12 -5.30
C PRO A 94 -4.30 -2.72 -6.64
N VAL A 95 -3.42 -3.54 -7.17
CA VAL A 95 -2.88 -3.38 -8.52
C VAL A 95 -3.18 -4.63 -9.36
N PHE A 96 -3.22 -4.48 -10.67
CA PHE A 96 -3.39 -5.61 -11.56
C PHE A 96 -2.29 -6.66 -11.33
N THR A 97 -2.66 -7.94 -11.35
CA THR A 97 -1.70 -9.04 -11.15
C THR A 97 -0.64 -9.14 -12.26
N ALA A 98 -0.97 -8.62 -13.45
CA ALA A 98 -0.05 -8.45 -14.57
C ALA A 98 1.06 -7.41 -14.29
N THR A 99 0.88 -6.51 -13.33
CA THR A 99 1.90 -5.51 -12.95
C THR A 99 3.17 -6.21 -12.47
N SER A 100 4.30 -5.82 -13.05
CA SER A 100 5.61 -6.37 -12.71
C SER A 100 6.01 -6.01 -11.28
N LEU A 101 6.88 -6.82 -10.67
CA LEU A 101 7.40 -6.54 -9.33
C LEU A 101 8.20 -5.23 -9.29
N GLU A 102 8.92 -4.92 -10.37
CA GLU A 102 9.65 -3.66 -10.51
C GLU A 102 8.71 -2.46 -10.50
N MET A 103 7.65 -2.49 -11.30
CA MET A 103 6.64 -1.42 -11.34
C MET A 103 5.95 -1.24 -9.99
N LEU A 104 5.61 -2.35 -9.32
CA LEU A 104 5.01 -2.31 -7.99
C LEU A 104 5.94 -1.64 -6.96
N ARG A 105 7.25 -1.93 -7.00
CA ARG A 105 8.26 -1.28 -6.14
C ARG A 105 8.40 0.21 -6.46
N ARG A 106 8.31 0.60 -7.74
CA ARG A 106 8.27 2.03 -8.11
C ARG A 106 7.03 2.72 -7.54
N CYS A 107 5.85 2.09 -7.64
CA CYS A 107 4.62 2.60 -7.04
C CYS A 107 4.76 2.76 -5.52
N GLU A 108 5.33 1.78 -4.83
CA GLU A 108 5.64 1.87 -3.40
C GLU A 108 6.52 3.10 -3.09
N GLY A 109 7.61 3.28 -3.85
CA GLY A 109 8.50 4.42 -3.72
C GLY A 109 7.79 5.76 -3.89
N TRP A 110 7.00 5.92 -4.95
CA TRP A 110 6.23 7.14 -5.21
C TRP A 110 5.19 7.44 -4.13
N VAL A 111 4.45 6.43 -3.68
CA VAL A 111 3.48 6.58 -2.58
C VAL A 111 4.20 6.96 -1.28
N ALA A 112 5.35 6.35 -1.01
CA ALA A 112 6.12 6.67 0.18
C ALA A 112 6.70 8.09 0.13
N LEU A 113 7.21 8.52 -1.02
CA LEU A 113 7.66 9.91 -1.24
C LEU A 113 6.51 10.90 -1.02
N ALA A 114 5.35 10.64 -1.60
CA ALA A 114 4.19 11.53 -1.50
C ALA A 114 3.61 11.62 -0.07
N LEU A 115 3.71 10.53 0.71
CA LEU A 115 3.08 10.44 2.03
C LEU A 115 4.03 10.62 3.22
N GLY A 116 5.35 10.55 3.00
CA GLY A 116 6.38 10.73 4.04
C GLY A 116 6.17 9.84 5.27
N PRO A 117 6.23 8.50 5.16
CA PRO A 117 5.97 7.62 6.29
C PRO A 117 7.00 7.81 7.42
N ILE A 118 6.51 7.78 8.66
CA ILE A 118 7.35 7.90 9.87
C ILE A 118 8.27 6.68 10.06
N GLU A 119 7.81 5.51 9.64
CA GLU A 119 8.52 4.24 9.74
C GLU A 119 8.90 3.72 8.35
N GLY A 120 10.11 3.16 8.24
CA GLY A 120 10.64 2.58 7.01
C GLY A 120 12.02 3.16 6.70
N THR A 121 12.87 2.37 6.03
CA THR A 121 14.27 2.75 5.75
C THR A 121 14.68 2.54 4.29
N ALA A 122 13.76 2.11 3.42
CA ALA A 122 14.08 1.81 2.04
C ALA A 122 13.05 2.46 1.12
N HIS A 123 13.37 3.65 0.62
CA HIS A 123 12.76 4.12 -0.61
C HIS A 123 13.67 3.61 -1.73
N PRO A 124 13.23 2.69 -2.60
CA PRO A 124 14.00 2.33 -3.79
C PRO A 124 14.30 3.61 -4.57
N VAL A 125 15.46 3.66 -5.23
CA VAL A 125 15.86 4.79 -6.08
C VAL A 125 14.70 5.15 -7.00
N ILE A 126 14.05 6.29 -6.71
CA ILE A 126 12.96 6.82 -7.52
C ILE A 126 13.65 7.54 -8.67
N ASP A 127 13.55 6.99 -9.87
CA ASP A 127 13.86 7.75 -11.07
C ASP A 127 12.80 8.85 -11.21
N MET A 128 13.18 10.08 -10.88
CA MET A 128 12.28 11.24 -10.94
C MET A 128 11.99 11.69 -12.37
N GLU A 129 12.72 11.18 -13.36
CA GLU A 129 12.53 11.55 -14.77
C GLU A 129 11.41 10.74 -15.44
N ASN A 130 10.98 9.61 -14.86
CA ASN A 130 9.92 8.74 -15.39
C ASN A 130 8.84 8.41 -14.34
N PRO A 131 7.81 9.25 -14.17
CA PRO A 131 6.64 8.88 -13.39
C PRO A 131 5.96 7.64 -13.99
N VAL A 132 5.32 6.80 -13.15
CA VAL A 132 4.61 5.57 -13.57
C VAL A 132 3.62 5.81 -14.72
N ALA A 133 3.08 7.03 -14.81
CA ALA A 133 2.24 7.49 -15.91
C ALA A 133 2.90 7.42 -17.31
N GLY A 134 4.24 7.48 -17.40
CA GLY A 134 5.00 7.41 -18.65
C GLY A 134 5.48 6.00 -19.04
N LEU A 135 5.29 5.00 -18.19
CA LEU A 135 5.74 3.62 -18.42
C LEU A 135 4.60 2.67 -18.84
N ALA A 136 3.39 3.19 -18.99
CA ALA A 136 2.28 2.47 -19.59
C ALA A 136 2.32 2.63 -21.12
N MET A 137 3.33 2.02 -21.75
CA MET A 137 3.32 1.66 -23.17
C MET A 137 3.91 0.25 -23.34
#